data_AF-A0A9W4IKQ7-F1
#
_entry.id   AF-A0A9W4IKQ7-F1
#
_cell.length_a   1.000
_cell.length_b   1.000
_cell.length_c   1.000
_cell.angle_alpha   90.00
_cell.angle_beta   90.00
_cell.angle_gamma   90.00
#
_symmetry.space_group_name_H-M   'P 1'
#
loop_
_entity.id
_entity.type
_entity.pdbx_description
1 polymer ?
#
loop_
_entity_poly.entity_id
_entity_poly.type
_entity_poly.pdbx_seq_one_letter_code
_entity_poly.pdbx_strand_id
1 'polypeptide(L)'
;MSPSQTRPWDGKQHTHFRVIWQVAVSLNLTAIFGSSLSSGVEIILPGDADWGTRVQARWSDYTSPTLIGVIKPVTESDIQHTVRLAQIYNIQFLATGGGQSFSDYSHFEGISIDLGNFDSVKLDDTQTYLTIGGAAKYNQLTDLLYNASKELRMYHLGTHPVQNLEICHI
;
A
#
# COMPACT_ATOMS: atom_id res chain seq x y z
N MET A 1 10.92 -28.89 38.16
CA MET A 1 9.99 -29.26 37.07
C MET A 1 8.64 -28.66 37.41
N SER A 2 8.24 -27.58 36.71
CA SER A 2 6.97 -26.89 36.95
C SER A 2 5.89 -27.47 36.02
N PRO A 3 4.68 -27.81 36.50
CA PRO A 3 3.61 -28.25 35.61
C PRO A 3 3.10 -27.08 34.77
N SER A 4 3.02 -27.27 33.46
CA SER A 4 2.40 -26.35 32.51
C SER A 4 0.88 -26.34 32.71
N GLN A 5 0.31 -25.20 33.10
CA GLN A 5 -1.14 -24.99 33.03
C GLN A 5 -1.52 -24.55 31.61
N THR A 6 -2.06 -25.46 30.80
CA THR A 6 -2.78 -25.10 29.59
C THR A 6 -4.24 -24.83 29.96
N ARG A 7 -4.69 -23.58 29.76
CA ARG A 7 -6.10 -23.22 29.89
C ARG A 7 -6.87 -23.79 28.69
N PRO A 8 -7.96 -24.54 28.87
CA PRO A 8 -8.81 -25.00 27.77
C PRO A 8 -9.47 -23.81 27.05
N TRP A 9 -9.51 -23.88 25.72
CA TRP A 9 -10.21 -22.92 24.86
C TRP A 9 -11.73 -23.05 25.05
N ASP A 10 -12.42 -21.95 25.37
CA ASP A 10 -13.81 -21.96 25.87
C ASP A 10 -14.89 -21.78 24.78
N GLY A 11 -14.50 -21.75 23.50
CA GLY A 11 -15.42 -21.82 22.36
C GLY A 11 -16.48 -20.71 22.28
N LYS A 12 -16.38 -19.64 23.07
CA LYS A 12 -17.33 -18.53 23.02
C LYS A 12 -16.93 -17.58 21.91
N GLN A 13 -17.73 -17.56 20.85
CA GLN A 13 -17.70 -16.47 19.88
C GLN A 13 -18.08 -15.18 20.63
N HIS A 14 -17.12 -14.29 20.82
CA HIS A 14 -17.41 -12.95 21.30
C HIS A 14 -18.13 -12.21 20.16
N THR A 15 -19.45 -12.15 20.24
CA THR A 15 -20.27 -11.31 19.36
C THR A 15 -19.90 -9.86 19.64
N HIS A 16 -19.06 -9.28 18.78
CA HIS A 16 -18.82 -7.85 18.78
C HIS A 16 -20.14 -7.16 18.41
N PHE A 17 -20.71 -6.48 19.40
CA PHE A 17 -21.92 -5.69 19.25
C PHE A 17 -21.63 -4.52 18.28
N ARG A 18 -22.11 -4.63 17.05
CA ARG A 18 -22.02 -3.54 16.06
C ARG A 18 -22.99 -2.44 16.47
N VAL A 19 -22.47 -1.34 17.00
CA VAL A 19 -23.25 -0.09 17.12
C VAL A 19 -23.40 0.49 15.72
N ILE A 20 -24.57 0.31 15.12
CA ILE A 20 -24.91 0.85 13.80
C ILE A 20 -25.26 2.33 13.99
N TRP A 21 -24.32 3.24 13.76
CA TRP A 21 -24.67 4.62 13.45
C TRP A 21 -24.87 4.73 11.94
N GLN A 22 -26.09 4.41 11.49
CA GLN A 22 -26.54 4.81 10.16
C GLN A 22 -26.96 6.28 10.22
N VAL A 23 -26.02 7.14 9.85
CA VAL A 23 -26.33 8.26 8.96
C VAL A 23 -25.33 8.12 7.82
N ALA A 24 -25.76 7.59 6.68
CA ALA A 24 -24.95 7.57 5.46
C ALA A 24 -24.82 9.01 4.96
N VAL A 25 -23.95 9.80 5.60
CA VAL A 25 -23.41 11.01 4.99
C VAL A 25 -22.51 10.51 3.87
N SER A 26 -22.84 10.84 2.63
CA SER A 26 -21.91 10.62 1.52
C SER A 26 -20.63 11.39 1.82
N LEU A 27 -19.54 10.67 2.06
CA LEU A 27 -18.22 11.27 2.21
C LEU A 27 -17.85 11.95 0.88
N ASN A 28 -17.74 13.28 0.89
CA ASN A 28 -17.24 14.01 -0.26
C ASN A 28 -15.70 14.04 -0.20
N LEU A 29 -15.07 13.03 -0.82
CA LEU A 29 -13.62 12.89 -0.83
C LEU A 29 -12.92 14.11 -1.44
N THR A 30 -13.48 14.68 -2.50
CA THR A 30 -12.93 15.89 -3.13
C THR A 30 -12.90 17.07 -2.16
N ALA A 31 -13.95 17.24 -1.35
CA ALA A 31 -14.00 18.30 -0.34
C ALA A 31 -13.04 18.05 0.83
N ILE A 32 -12.85 16.79 1.23
CA ILE A 32 -11.96 16.43 2.35
C ILE A 32 -10.49 16.57 1.97
N PHE A 33 -10.12 16.06 0.80
CA PHE A 33 -8.71 15.93 0.40
C PHE A 33 -8.26 17.04 -0.56
N GLY A 34 -9.13 17.52 -1.45
CA GLY A 34 -8.75 18.29 -2.63
C GLY A 34 -7.98 19.58 -2.35
N SER A 35 -8.32 20.34 -1.30
CA SER A 35 -7.62 21.60 -0.99
C SER A 35 -6.31 21.43 -0.23
N SER A 36 -6.03 20.22 0.27
CA SER A 36 -4.86 19.93 1.13
C SER A 36 -3.70 19.24 0.40
N LEU A 37 -3.94 18.86 -0.85
CA LEU A 37 -3.04 18.07 -1.68
C LEU A 37 -2.51 18.90 -2.85
N SER A 38 -1.38 18.46 -3.40
CA SER A 38 -0.73 19.08 -4.55
C SER A 38 -1.64 19.06 -5.79
N SER A 39 -1.48 20.03 -6.70
CA SER A 39 -2.35 20.19 -7.88
C SER A 39 -2.31 19.01 -8.88
N GLY A 40 -1.33 18.12 -8.76
CA GLY A 40 -1.22 16.92 -9.59
C GLY A 40 -1.87 15.67 -9.00
N VAL A 41 -2.40 15.74 -7.77
CA VAL A 41 -3.04 14.58 -7.15
C VAL A 41 -4.35 14.25 -7.83
N GLU A 42 -4.55 12.97 -8.16
CA GLU A 42 -5.81 12.49 -8.68
C GLU A 42 -6.68 11.98 -7.54
N ILE A 43 -7.94 12.44 -7.48
CA ILE A 43 -9.00 11.84 -6.66
C ILE A 43 -9.98 11.20 -7.65
N ILE A 44 -10.15 9.89 -7.54
CA ILE A 44 -10.90 9.05 -8.47
C ILE A 44 -12.06 8.43 -7.71
N LEU A 45 -13.28 8.62 -8.21
CA LEU A 45 -14.49 8.13 -7.55
C LEU A 45 -15.06 6.91 -8.29
N PRO A 46 -15.69 5.94 -7.60
CA PRO A 46 -16.25 4.74 -8.24
C PRO A 46 -17.26 5.02 -9.37
N GLY A 47 -17.86 6.22 -9.38
CA GLY A 47 -18.78 6.66 -10.43
C GLY A 47 -18.12 7.38 -11.62
N ASP A 48 -16.81 7.60 -11.60
CA ASP A 48 -16.08 8.24 -12.70
C ASP A 48 -16.11 7.33 -13.95
N ALA A 49 -16.42 7.91 -15.11
CA ALA A 49 -16.55 7.17 -16.36
C ALA A 49 -15.26 6.43 -16.77
N ASP A 50 -14.10 6.90 -16.30
CA ASP A 50 -12.77 6.38 -16.61
C ASP A 50 -12.16 5.55 -15.46
N TRP A 51 -12.97 5.15 -14.47
CA TRP A 51 -12.54 4.34 -13.32
C TRP A 51 -11.69 3.14 -13.74
N GLY A 52 -12.17 2.34 -14.70
CA GLY A 52 -11.50 1.11 -15.14
C GLY A 52 -10.14 1.33 -15.83
N THR A 53 -9.85 2.56 -16.26
CA THR A 53 -8.56 2.92 -16.88
C THR A 53 -7.63 3.65 -15.94
N ARG A 54 -8.16 4.36 -14.93
CA ARG A 54 -7.36 5.15 -13.98
C ARG A 54 -7.02 4.40 -12.69
N VAL A 55 -7.88 3.47 -12.27
CA VAL A 55 -7.65 2.65 -11.08
C VAL A 55 -6.99 1.35 -11.50
N GLN A 56 -5.81 1.09 -10.95
CA GLN A 56 -5.15 -0.19 -11.18
C GLN A 56 -5.99 -1.32 -10.56
N ALA A 57 -6.51 -2.19 -11.42
CA ALA A 57 -7.26 -3.36 -10.99
C ALA A 57 -6.37 -4.29 -10.15
N ARG A 58 -6.97 -4.88 -9.11
CA ARG A 58 -6.37 -5.99 -8.37
C ARG A 58 -6.29 -7.19 -9.33
N TRP A 59 -5.19 -7.94 -9.26
CA TRP A 59 -5.05 -9.18 -10.06
C TRP A 59 -6.16 -10.22 -9.75
N SER A 60 -6.66 -10.18 -8.50
CA SER A 60 -7.71 -10.95 -7.83
C SER A 60 -9.05 -10.23 -7.59
N ASP A 61 -10.19 -10.68 -8.11
CA ASP A 61 -11.51 -10.26 -7.58
C ASP A 61 -11.90 -11.01 -6.30
N TYR A 62 -11.14 -12.04 -5.91
CA TYR A 62 -11.40 -12.79 -4.68
C TYR A 62 -11.30 -11.88 -3.47
N THR A 63 -12.38 -11.81 -2.67
CA THR A 63 -12.47 -11.03 -1.43
C THR A 63 -11.95 -9.59 -1.60
N SER A 64 -12.42 -8.92 -2.66
CA SER A 64 -12.02 -7.55 -2.99
C SER A 64 -12.55 -6.52 -1.98
N PRO A 65 -11.78 -5.44 -1.73
CA PRO A 65 -12.24 -4.33 -0.90
C PRO A 65 -13.40 -3.58 -1.56
N THR A 66 -14.26 -2.97 -0.73
CA THR A 66 -15.17 -1.92 -1.20
C THR A 66 -14.43 -0.59 -1.18
N LEU A 67 -14.05 -0.08 -2.35
CA LEU A 67 -13.39 1.21 -2.46
C LEU A 67 -14.43 2.33 -2.60
N ILE A 68 -14.38 3.31 -1.70
CA ILE A 68 -15.19 4.54 -1.81
C ILE A 68 -14.49 5.62 -2.64
N GLY A 69 -13.22 5.42 -2.96
CA GLY A 69 -12.43 6.24 -3.88
C GLY A 69 -10.95 5.86 -3.87
N VAL A 70 -10.21 6.42 -4.82
CA VAL A 70 -8.76 6.27 -4.94
C VAL A 70 -8.12 7.65 -4.93
N ILE A 71 -7.05 7.81 -4.16
CA ILE A 71 -6.22 9.00 -4.14
C ILE A 71 -4.86 8.57 -4.66
N LYS A 72 -4.40 9.20 -5.74
CA LYS A 72 -3.11 8.93 -6.37
C LYS A 72 -2.15 10.10 -6.13
N PRO A 73 -1.31 10.03 -5.08
CA PRO A 73 -0.47 11.14 -4.64
C PRO A 73 0.67 11.40 -5.63
N VAL A 74 1.26 12.60 -5.61
CA VAL A 74 2.42 12.95 -6.46
C VAL A 74 3.68 13.15 -5.62
N THR A 75 3.53 13.51 -4.35
CA THR A 75 4.63 13.73 -3.41
C THR A 75 4.44 12.93 -2.12
N GLU A 76 5.52 12.72 -1.37
CA GLU A 76 5.45 12.09 -0.05
C GLU A 76 4.56 12.89 0.92
N SER A 77 4.57 14.22 0.81
CA SER A 77 3.69 15.09 1.61
C SER A 77 2.22 14.83 1.32
N ASP A 78 1.85 14.53 0.07
CA ASP A 78 0.47 14.19 -0.29
C ASP A 78 0.03 12.88 0.39
N ILE A 79 0.93 11.89 0.49
CA ILE A 79 0.68 10.63 1.22
C ILE A 79 0.44 10.93 2.70
N GLN A 80 1.34 11.71 3.32
CA GLN A 80 1.25 12.06 4.74
C GLN A 80 -0.04 12.82 5.06
N HIS A 81 -0.42 13.79 4.24
CA HIS A 81 -1.68 14.52 4.40
C HIS A 81 -2.90 13.63 4.20
N THR A 82 -2.87 12.74 3.21
CA THR A 82 -3.95 11.78 2.96
C THR A 82 -4.18 10.86 4.16
N VAL A 83 -3.11 10.26 4.70
CA VAL A 83 -3.19 9.40 5.89
C VAL A 83 -3.73 10.17 7.10
N ARG A 84 -3.21 11.39 7.32
CA ARG A 84 -3.65 12.24 8.44
C ARG A 84 -5.13 12.60 8.34
N LEU A 85 -5.61 13.01 7.18
CA LEU A 85 -7.02 13.35 6.97
C LEU A 85 -7.89 12.10 7.06
N ALA A 86 -7.48 10.97 6.49
CA ALA A 86 -8.19 9.72 6.63
C ALA A 86 -8.38 9.34 8.12
N GLN A 87 -7.35 9.52 8.95
CA GLN A 87 -7.47 9.33 10.40
C GLN A 87 -8.45 10.33 11.06
N ILE A 88 -8.35 11.63 10.76
CA ILE A 88 -9.23 12.67 11.32
C ILE A 88 -10.71 12.40 11.01
N TYR A 89 -10.99 11.95 9.79
CA TYR A 89 -12.35 11.66 9.32
C TYR A 89 -12.77 10.20 9.52
N ASN A 90 -11.97 9.36 10.20
CA ASN A 90 -12.21 7.93 10.43
C ASN A 90 -12.47 7.13 9.14
N ILE A 91 -11.75 7.46 8.07
CA ILE A 91 -11.79 6.76 6.78
C ILE A 91 -10.74 5.66 6.80
N GLN A 92 -11.15 4.41 6.60
CA GLN A 92 -10.19 3.31 6.42
C GLN A 92 -9.40 3.52 5.12
N PHE A 93 -8.13 3.12 5.09
CA PHE A 93 -7.31 3.25 3.91
C PHE A 93 -6.40 2.03 3.71
N LEU A 94 -6.08 1.75 2.45
CA LEU A 94 -5.02 0.82 2.04
C LEU A 94 -4.00 1.58 1.21
N ALA A 95 -2.73 1.26 1.36
CA ALA A 95 -1.72 1.63 0.36
C ALA A 95 -1.71 0.55 -0.71
N THR A 96 -1.78 0.94 -1.99
CA THR A 96 -1.76 0.03 -3.12
C THR A 96 -0.64 0.38 -4.09
N GLY A 97 0.00 -0.63 -4.64
CA GLY A 97 1.01 -0.52 -5.69
C GLY A 97 1.21 -1.90 -6.35
N GLY A 98 1.59 -1.92 -7.63
CA GLY A 98 1.92 -3.17 -8.35
C GLY A 98 0.76 -4.16 -8.60
N GLY A 99 -0.38 -4.04 -7.91
CA GLY A 99 -1.61 -4.78 -8.16
C GLY A 99 -1.64 -6.24 -7.66
N GLN A 100 -0.58 -6.71 -6.99
CA GLN A 100 -0.42 -8.10 -6.54
C GLN A 100 -0.71 -8.25 -5.03
N SER A 101 -1.98 -8.45 -4.66
CA SER A 101 -2.36 -8.75 -3.28
C SER A 101 -3.38 -9.89 -3.20
N PHE A 102 -3.14 -10.89 -2.34
CA PHE A 102 -4.01 -12.05 -2.13
C PHE A 102 -4.83 -12.00 -0.84
N SER A 103 -4.68 -10.96 -0.02
CA SER A 103 -5.35 -10.86 1.28
C SER A 103 -6.88 -10.73 1.18
N ASP A 104 -7.59 -11.20 2.20
CA ASP A 104 -9.04 -11.00 2.33
C ASP A 104 -9.35 -9.57 2.76
N TYR A 105 -10.05 -8.84 1.89
CA TYR A 105 -10.53 -7.48 2.15
C TYR A 105 -12.06 -7.38 2.05
N SER A 106 -12.78 -8.49 2.16
CA SER A 106 -14.26 -8.51 2.05
C SER A 106 -14.97 -7.64 3.10
N HIS A 107 -14.30 -7.28 4.19
CA HIS A 107 -14.80 -6.38 5.24
C HIS A 107 -14.20 -4.98 5.20
N PHE A 108 -13.35 -4.68 4.21
CA PHE A 108 -12.78 -3.36 4.04
C PHE A 108 -13.72 -2.45 3.26
N GLU A 109 -13.96 -1.26 3.80
CA GLU A 109 -14.67 -0.17 3.14
C GLU A 109 -13.93 1.13 3.41
N GLY A 110 -13.34 1.72 2.36
CA GLY A 110 -12.41 2.84 2.52
C GLY A 110 -11.75 3.30 1.24
N ILE A 111 -10.72 4.13 1.35
CA ILE A 111 -9.98 4.66 0.20
C ILE A 111 -8.75 3.81 -0.14
N SER A 112 -8.36 3.82 -1.40
CA SER A 112 -7.03 3.37 -1.82
C SER A 112 -6.09 4.56 -1.94
N ILE A 113 -4.92 4.48 -1.35
CA ILE A 113 -3.79 5.38 -1.58
C ILE A 113 -2.92 4.70 -2.64
N ASP A 114 -3.13 5.07 -3.91
CA ASP A 114 -2.43 4.50 -5.05
C ASP A 114 -1.04 5.14 -5.19
N LEU A 115 -0.02 4.34 -4.87
CA LEU A 115 1.38 4.73 -4.92
C LEU A 115 1.96 4.61 -6.34
N GLY A 116 1.15 4.43 -7.39
CA GLY A 116 1.63 4.21 -8.76
C GLY A 116 2.56 5.29 -9.34
N ASN A 117 2.58 6.51 -8.78
CA ASN A 117 3.55 7.56 -9.14
C ASN A 117 4.93 7.38 -8.47
N PHE A 118 5.05 6.42 -7.53
CA PHE A 118 6.25 6.07 -6.77
C PHE A 118 6.74 4.67 -7.21
N ASP A 119 6.80 4.42 -8.52
CA ASP A 119 7.16 3.12 -9.10
C ASP A 119 8.62 3.03 -9.59
N SER A 120 9.45 4.01 -9.23
CA SER A 120 10.84 4.09 -9.71
C SER A 120 11.77 3.15 -8.95
N VAL A 121 12.77 2.62 -9.67
CA VAL A 121 13.96 2.00 -9.10
C VAL A 121 15.18 2.76 -9.60
N LYS A 122 16.07 3.20 -8.71
CA LYS A 122 17.26 4.00 -9.05
C LYS A 122 18.49 3.45 -8.36
N LEU A 123 19.53 3.25 -9.13
CA LEU A 123 20.88 2.98 -8.63
C LEU A 123 21.61 4.32 -8.49
N ASP A 124 22.34 4.51 -7.41
CA ASP A 124 23.17 5.71 -7.24
C ASP A 124 24.39 5.70 -8.19
N ASP A 125 25.05 6.85 -8.34
CA ASP A 125 26.21 6.98 -9.24
C ASP A 125 27.36 6.03 -8.88
N THR A 126 27.49 5.67 -7.59
CA THR A 126 28.52 4.75 -7.11
C THR A 126 28.14 3.27 -7.28
N GLN A 127 26.91 2.97 -7.70
CA GLN A 127 26.37 1.62 -7.84
C GLN A 127 26.43 0.78 -6.55
N THR A 128 26.25 1.46 -5.42
CA THR A 128 26.32 0.89 -4.07
C THR A 128 24.96 0.97 -3.36
N TYR A 129 24.12 1.94 -3.73
CA TYR A 129 22.83 2.18 -3.12
C TYR A 129 21.71 2.08 -4.14
N LEU A 130 20.63 1.45 -3.71
CA LEU A 130 19.40 1.33 -4.46
C LEU A 130 18.29 2.08 -3.74
N THR A 131 17.59 2.95 -4.47
CA THR A 131 16.35 3.60 -4.05
C THR A 131 15.18 2.96 -4.76
N ILE A 132 14.24 2.40 -4.01
CA ILE A 132 13.06 1.71 -4.53
C ILE A 132 11.81 2.45 -4.06
N GLY A 133 10.97 2.89 -4.99
CA GLY A 133 9.68 3.50 -4.68
C GLY A 133 8.63 2.48 -4.21
N GLY A 134 7.65 2.94 -3.44
CA GLY A 134 6.64 2.09 -2.80
C GLY A 134 5.71 1.29 -3.73
N ALA A 135 5.69 1.59 -5.03
CA ALA A 135 4.94 0.83 -6.04
C ALA A 135 5.84 0.19 -7.12
N ALA A 136 7.16 0.20 -6.91
CA ALA A 136 8.10 -0.39 -7.87
C ALA A 136 7.81 -1.89 -8.06
N LYS A 137 7.89 -2.33 -9.31
CA LYS A 137 7.64 -3.71 -9.71
C LYS A 137 8.94 -4.51 -9.68
N TYR A 138 8.79 -5.80 -9.38
CA TYR A 138 9.91 -6.73 -9.28
C TYR A 138 10.78 -6.76 -10.55
N ASN A 139 10.18 -6.69 -11.75
CA ASN A 139 10.93 -6.70 -13.00
C ASN A 139 11.79 -5.44 -13.19
N GLN A 140 11.29 -4.24 -12.83
CA GLN A 140 12.08 -3.01 -12.88
C GLN A 140 13.34 -3.12 -12.02
N LEU A 141 13.21 -3.76 -10.86
CA LEU A 141 14.30 -4.03 -9.95
C LEU A 141 15.30 -5.03 -10.53
N THR A 142 14.84 -6.19 -11.00
CA THR A 142 15.75 -7.23 -11.53
C THR A 142 16.45 -6.80 -12.81
N ASP A 143 15.76 -6.09 -13.70
CA ASP A 143 16.33 -5.62 -14.97
C ASP A 143 17.43 -4.59 -14.73
N LEU A 144 17.21 -3.64 -13.80
CA LEU A 144 18.20 -2.63 -13.43
C LEU A 144 19.45 -3.26 -12.81
N LEU A 145 19.29 -4.21 -11.90
CA LEU A 145 20.42 -4.91 -11.28
C LEU A 145 21.18 -5.78 -12.29
N TYR A 146 20.46 -6.52 -13.14
CA TYR A 146 21.07 -7.33 -14.19
C TYR A 146 21.95 -6.48 -15.13
N ASN A 147 21.43 -5.35 -15.60
CA ASN A 147 22.16 -4.43 -16.47
C ASN A 147 23.40 -3.82 -15.77
N ALA A 148 23.35 -3.65 -14.46
CA ALA A 148 24.49 -3.19 -13.65
C ALA A 148 25.45 -4.31 -13.23
N SER A 149 25.22 -5.57 -13.65
CA SER A 149 25.96 -6.74 -13.15
C SER A 149 25.95 -6.86 -11.62
N LYS A 150 24.81 -6.52 -11.01
CA LYS A 150 24.54 -6.59 -9.57
C LYS A 150 23.42 -7.59 -9.30
N GLU A 151 23.30 -8.02 -8.06
CA GLU A 151 22.20 -8.87 -7.58
C GLU A 151 21.72 -8.39 -6.22
N LEU A 152 20.45 -8.66 -5.90
CA LEU A 152 19.99 -8.53 -4.52
C LEU A 152 20.68 -9.61 -3.70
N ARG A 153 21.27 -9.21 -2.58
CA ARG A 153 21.80 -10.17 -1.62
C ARG A 153 20.65 -11.00 -1.07
N MET A 154 20.53 -12.24 -1.52
CA MET A 154 19.91 -13.29 -0.73
C MET A 154 20.85 -13.58 0.46
N TYR A 155 20.31 -13.75 1.66
CA TYR A 155 21.01 -14.02 2.93
C TYR A 155 22.44 -14.59 2.80
N HIS A 156 23.41 -13.99 3.52
CA HIS A 156 24.78 -14.49 3.60
C HIS A 156 24.83 -15.87 4.26
N LEU A 157 24.93 -16.92 3.43
CA LEU A 157 25.30 -18.28 3.81
C LEU A 157 26.58 -18.67 3.06
N GLY A 158 27.71 -18.02 3.34
CA GLY A 158 29.02 -18.47 2.83
C GLY A 158 30.02 -17.39 2.44
N THR A 159 31.30 -17.74 2.60
CA THR A 159 32.51 -16.90 2.67
C THR A 159 33.02 -16.32 1.34
N HIS A 160 32.15 -16.01 0.37
CA HIS A 160 32.57 -15.39 -0.90
C HIS A 160 32.30 -13.88 -0.92
N PRO A 161 33.26 -13.05 -1.39
CA PRO A 161 33.07 -11.61 -1.45
C PRO A 161 32.14 -11.24 -2.61
N VAL A 162 30.88 -10.97 -2.30
CA VAL A 162 29.96 -10.21 -3.18
C VAL A 162 30.09 -8.73 -2.84
N GLN A 163 30.20 -7.87 -3.86
CA GLN A 163 30.23 -6.42 -3.65
C GLN A 163 28.95 -5.97 -2.94
N ASN A 164 29.13 -5.26 -1.82
CA ASN A 164 28.04 -4.86 -0.93
C ASN A 164 27.10 -3.87 -1.64
N LEU A 165 25.79 -4.12 -1.54
CA LEU A 165 24.74 -3.15 -1.86
C LEU A 165 23.92 -2.91 -0.59
N GLU A 166 23.78 -1.67 -0.17
CA GLU A 166 22.92 -1.27 0.95
C GLU A 166 21.60 -0.73 0.41
N ILE A 167 20.48 -1.17 0.99
CA ILE A 167 19.14 -0.76 0.56
C ILE A 167 18.74 0.47 1.38
N CYS A 168 18.47 1.58 0.69
CA CYS A 168 17.90 2.76 1.34
C CYS A 168 16.37 2.71 1.18
N HIS A 169 15.65 2.69 2.31
CA HIS A 169 14.20 2.80 2.33
C HIS A 169 13.84 4.28 2.49
N ILE A 170 13.00 4.80 1.60
CA ILE A 170 12.32 6.10 1.72
C ILE A 170 10.82 5.87 1.82
#